data_AF-A0A1Q7MN12-F1
#
_entry.id   AF-A0A1Q7MN12-F1
#
_cell.length_a   1.000
_cell.length_b   1.000
_cell.length_c   1.000
_cell.angle_alpha   90.00
_cell.angle_beta   90.00
_cell.angle_gamma   90.00
#
_symmetry.space_group_name_H-M   'P 1'
#
loop_
_entity.id
_entity.type
_entity.pdbx_description
1 polymer ?
#
loop_
_entity_poly.entity_id
_entity_poly.type
_entity_poly.pdbx_seq_one_letter_code
_entity_poly.pdbx_strand_id
1 'polypeptide(L)'
;MSVQEGEQHRKHPRPRPKTLSDLIYGLSLSIGAISLVITNNQASTASDINRNILEFLFVFMILITSWIIYTSDMSVLPVETRLVTFLNVLLLILVAIIPYLFDQAVSLYNTAVDQDYASILFAIDYAGTLLILAGFAHIISQEEKQLVDGDQMVRPRRIRNRLTLLTIIILLSLAVPWDWFFLGVPIRLFIWYVPIVSFWLNRLRTRPFGLPSIPKTSQNLQR
;
A
#
# COMPACT_ATOMS: atom_id res chain seq x y z
N MET A 1 14.96 -27.48 -52.02
CA MET A 1 13.94 -26.49 -51.63
C MET A 1 13.27 -27.02 -50.38
N SER A 2 13.73 -26.59 -49.19
CA SER A 2 13.04 -25.62 -48.31
C SER A 2 11.68 -26.18 -47.84
N VAL A 3 11.40 -26.34 -46.55
CA VAL A 3 11.20 -25.23 -45.59
C VAL A 3 11.47 -25.72 -44.15
N GLN A 4 12.27 -24.93 -43.42
CA GLN A 4 12.30 -24.87 -41.96
C GLN A 4 11.00 -24.25 -41.44
N GLU A 5 10.33 -24.88 -40.48
CA GLU A 5 9.38 -24.24 -39.56
C GLU A 5 9.11 -25.28 -38.46
N GLY A 6 9.37 -25.08 -37.19
CA GLY A 6 9.80 -23.91 -36.44
C GLY A 6 9.53 -24.34 -35.00
N GLU A 7 10.59 -24.48 -34.20
CA GLU A 7 10.46 -24.75 -32.77
C GLU A 7 9.56 -23.68 -32.15
N GLN A 8 8.33 -24.08 -31.81
CA GLN A 8 7.45 -23.27 -31.00
C GLN A 8 7.96 -23.35 -29.56
N HIS A 9 9.06 -22.65 -29.30
CA HIS A 9 9.46 -22.24 -27.97
C HIS A 9 8.27 -21.47 -27.37
N ARG A 10 7.42 -22.17 -26.62
CA ARG A 10 6.55 -21.54 -25.61
C ARG A 10 7.47 -20.87 -24.60
N LYS A 11 7.91 -19.65 -24.91
CA LYS A 11 8.45 -18.72 -23.93
C LYS A 11 7.28 -18.37 -23.00
N HIS A 12 7.11 -19.17 -21.95
CA HIS A 12 6.35 -18.71 -20.79
C HIS A 12 7.03 -17.43 -20.30
N PRO A 13 6.35 -16.26 -20.32
CA PRO A 13 6.91 -15.03 -19.78
C PRO A 13 7.14 -15.22 -18.28
N ARG A 14 8.34 -14.90 -17.81
CA ARG A 14 8.80 -15.19 -16.45
C ARG A 14 7.98 -14.42 -15.40
N PRO A 15 7.45 -15.08 -14.35
CA PRO A 15 6.75 -14.44 -13.23
C PRO A 15 7.74 -14.09 -12.10
N ARG A 16 8.70 -13.18 -12.35
CA ARG A 16 9.79 -12.92 -11.38
C ARG A 16 9.57 -11.73 -10.44
N PRO A 17 9.07 -10.55 -10.87
CA PRO A 17 8.97 -9.42 -9.97
C PRO A 17 7.88 -9.58 -8.90
N LYS A 18 6.75 -10.23 -9.24
CA LYS A 18 5.62 -10.44 -8.31
C LYS A 18 5.97 -11.34 -7.13
N THR A 19 6.69 -12.43 -7.38
CA THR A 19 7.08 -13.40 -6.34
C THR A 19 8.05 -12.80 -5.32
N LEU A 20 8.96 -11.93 -5.75
CA LEU A 20 9.92 -11.26 -4.87
C LEU A 20 9.23 -10.21 -3.99
N SER A 21 8.33 -9.41 -4.56
CA SER A 21 7.57 -8.46 -3.77
C SER A 21 6.68 -9.14 -2.74
N ASP A 22 5.97 -10.21 -3.13
CA ASP A 22 5.11 -10.96 -2.21
C ASP A 22 5.92 -11.55 -1.04
N LEU A 23 7.14 -12.03 -1.32
CA LEU A 23 8.08 -12.49 -0.31
C LEU A 23 8.50 -11.37 0.66
N ILE A 24 8.85 -10.18 0.16
CA ILE A 24 9.29 -9.06 1.01
C ILE A 24 8.14 -8.54 1.87
N TYR A 25 6.92 -8.45 1.34
CA TYR A 25 5.74 -8.11 2.13
C TYR A 25 5.47 -9.15 3.22
N GLY A 26 5.57 -10.45 2.89
CA GLY A 26 5.43 -11.53 3.87
C GLY A 26 6.53 -11.53 4.94
N LEU A 27 7.76 -11.21 4.56
CA LEU A 27 8.90 -11.12 5.47
C LEU A 27 8.77 -9.91 6.40
N SER A 28 8.42 -8.73 5.88
CA SER A 28 8.18 -7.51 6.65
C SER A 28 7.09 -7.75 7.72
N LEU A 29 6.02 -8.46 7.36
CA LEU A 29 4.95 -8.86 8.27
C LEU A 29 5.43 -9.86 9.33
N SER A 30 6.27 -10.81 8.93
CA SER A 30 6.88 -11.79 9.85
C SER A 30 7.80 -11.10 10.87
N ILE A 31 8.62 -10.13 10.44
CA ILE A 31 9.46 -9.31 11.32
C ILE A 31 8.59 -8.55 12.33
N GLY A 32 7.49 -7.92 11.87
CA GLY A 32 6.55 -7.25 12.76
C GLY A 32 5.96 -8.19 13.81
N ALA A 33 5.61 -9.42 13.42
CA ALA A 33 5.09 -10.43 14.34
C ALA A 33 6.15 -10.91 15.35
N ILE A 34 7.41 -11.04 14.92
CA ILE A 34 8.53 -11.40 15.80
C ILE A 34 8.78 -10.27 16.82
N SER A 35 8.77 -9.00 16.39
CA SER A 35 8.91 -7.86 17.31
C SER A 35 7.85 -7.92 18.41
N LEU A 36 6.59 -8.15 18.04
CA LEU A 36 5.48 -8.31 18.98
C LEU A 36 5.73 -9.43 20.03
N VAL A 37 6.27 -10.57 19.61
CA VAL A 37 6.57 -11.69 20.50
C VAL A 37 7.69 -11.35 21.48
N ILE A 38 8.76 -10.70 21.00
CA ILE A 38 9.90 -10.31 21.82
C ILE A 38 9.47 -9.30 22.88
N THR A 39 8.76 -8.24 22.48
CA THR A 39 8.32 -7.15 23.36
C THR A 39 7.35 -7.64 24.44
N ASN A 40 6.42 -8.54 24.09
CA ASN A 40 5.46 -9.08 25.08
C ASN A 40 6.11 -9.99 26.14
N ASN A 41 7.30 -10.53 25.87
CA ASN A 41 7.99 -11.44 26.78
C ASN A 41 8.75 -10.72 27.93
N GLN A 42 8.86 -9.39 27.90
CA GLN A 42 9.64 -8.59 28.86
C GLN A 42 8.82 -8.01 30.04
N ALA A 43 7.91 -8.82 30.61
CA ALA A 43 7.03 -8.45 31.72
C ALA A 43 5.97 -7.38 31.37
N SER A 44 5.07 -7.75 30.45
CA SER A 44 3.99 -6.88 29.99
C SER A 44 2.75 -6.94 30.89
N THR A 45 2.22 -5.78 31.28
CA THR A 45 0.87 -5.67 31.86
C THR A 45 -0.18 -5.99 30.79
N ALA A 46 -1.41 -6.37 31.17
CA ALA A 46 -2.50 -6.58 30.21
C ALA A 46 -2.73 -5.36 29.28
N SER A 47 -2.49 -4.14 29.78
CA SER A 47 -2.55 -2.92 28.99
C SER A 47 -1.45 -2.85 27.91
N ASP A 48 -0.23 -3.31 28.24
CA ASP A 48 0.91 -3.28 27.33
C ASP A 48 0.72 -4.28 26.19
N ILE A 49 0.18 -5.47 26.50
CA ILE A 49 -0.17 -6.48 25.50
C ILE A 49 -1.19 -5.92 24.49
N ASN A 50 -2.27 -5.30 24.99
CA ASN A 50 -3.30 -4.71 24.13
C ASN A 50 -2.73 -3.61 23.21
N ARG A 51 -1.87 -2.75 23.76
CA ARG A 51 -1.18 -1.70 23.01
C ARG A 51 -0.29 -2.28 21.92
N ASN A 52 0.57 -3.25 22.25
CA ASN A 52 1.48 -3.88 21.31
C ASN A 52 0.71 -4.59 20.18
N ILE A 53 -0.41 -5.25 20.49
CA ILE A 53 -1.29 -5.87 19.48
C ILE A 53 -1.87 -4.82 18.53
N LEU A 54 -2.33 -3.67 19.06
CA LEU A 54 -2.88 -2.58 18.24
C LEU A 54 -1.81 -1.97 17.33
N GLU A 55 -0.59 -1.78 17.84
CA GLU A 55 0.58 -1.31 17.09
C GLU A 55 0.94 -2.27 15.96
N PHE A 56 1.00 -3.57 16.24
CA PHE A 56 1.21 -4.59 15.23
C PHE A 56 0.10 -4.58 14.16
N LEU A 57 -1.17 -4.53 14.58
CA LEU A 57 -2.32 -4.51 13.67
C LEU A 57 -2.28 -3.28 12.76
N PHE A 58 -1.83 -2.14 13.27
CA PHE A 58 -1.65 -0.93 12.50
C PHE A 58 -0.62 -1.10 11.38
N VAL A 59 0.59 -1.56 11.71
CA VAL A 59 1.64 -1.82 10.71
C VAL A 59 1.20 -2.88 9.71
N PHE A 60 0.58 -3.96 10.18
CA PHE A 60 0.01 -5.00 9.33
C PHE A 60 -0.97 -4.41 8.32
N MET A 61 -1.85 -3.51 8.77
CA MET A 61 -2.85 -2.88 7.91
C MET A 61 -2.21 -1.97 6.85
N ILE A 62 -1.12 -1.27 7.18
CA ILE A 62 -0.34 -0.49 6.20
C ILE A 62 0.27 -1.42 5.15
N LEU A 63 0.96 -2.48 5.59
CA LEU A 63 1.65 -3.42 4.70
C LEU A 63 0.68 -4.13 3.77
N ILE A 64 -0.42 -4.66 4.29
CA ILE A 64 -1.42 -5.34 3.45
C ILE A 64 -2.10 -4.36 2.49
N THR A 65 -2.39 -3.13 2.91
CA THR A 65 -2.99 -2.11 2.04
C THR A 65 -2.05 -1.78 0.89
N SER A 66 -0.78 -1.49 1.21
CA SER A 66 0.27 -1.22 0.21
C SER A 66 0.45 -2.42 -0.74
N TRP A 67 0.51 -3.63 -0.20
CA TRP A 67 0.63 -4.86 -0.98
C TRP A 67 -0.53 -5.05 -1.96
N ILE A 68 -1.77 -4.81 -1.55
CA ILE A 68 -2.91 -4.97 -2.45
C ILE A 68 -2.90 -3.91 -3.56
N ILE A 69 -2.55 -2.65 -3.25
CA ILE A 69 -2.42 -1.60 -4.27
C ILE A 69 -1.32 -2.00 -5.27
N TYR A 70 -0.16 -2.39 -4.76
CA TYR A 70 0.98 -2.83 -5.56
C TYR A 70 0.63 -4.02 -6.48
N THR A 71 0.01 -5.08 -5.94
CA THR A 71 -0.34 -6.27 -6.73
C THR A 71 -1.44 -6.00 -7.76
N SER A 72 -2.35 -5.08 -7.46
CA SER A 72 -3.35 -4.58 -8.42
C SER A 72 -2.67 -3.89 -9.59
N ASP A 73 -1.76 -2.95 -9.32
CA ASP A 73 -1.10 -2.13 -10.32
C ASP A 73 -0.07 -2.93 -11.16
N MET A 74 0.71 -3.82 -10.54
CA MET A 74 1.68 -4.66 -11.27
C MET A 74 1.03 -5.75 -12.13
N SER A 75 -0.25 -6.07 -11.94
CA SER A 75 -0.93 -7.09 -12.74
C SER A 75 -1.25 -6.68 -14.18
N VAL A 76 -1.16 -5.37 -14.48
CA VAL A 76 -1.61 -4.77 -15.76
C VAL A 76 -0.49 -4.09 -16.55
N LEU A 77 0.78 -4.18 -16.12
CA LEU A 77 1.92 -3.61 -16.84
C LEU A 77 2.57 -4.65 -17.77
N PRO A 78 2.38 -4.57 -19.11
CA PRO A 78 3.06 -5.45 -20.07
C PRO A 78 4.52 -5.06 -20.37
N VAL A 79 5.04 -3.96 -19.82
CA VAL A 79 6.38 -3.44 -20.17
C VAL A 79 7.30 -3.36 -18.95
N GLU A 80 8.32 -4.22 -18.92
CA GLU A 80 9.48 -4.13 -18.02
C GLU A 80 10.36 -2.93 -18.41
N THR A 81 9.96 -1.71 -18.06
CA THR A 81 10.84 -0.53 -18.21
C THR A 81 11.86 -0.46 -17.08
N ARG A 82 13.05 0.10 -17.36
CA ARG A 82 14.10 0.32 -16.32
C ARG A 82 13.59 1.17 -15.15
N LEU A 83 12.69 2.12 -15.43
CA LEU A 83 12.09 2.98 -14.42
C LEU A 83 11.17 2.18 -13.48
N VAL A 84 10.30 1.32 -14.03
CA VAL A 84 9.39 0.49 -13.22
C VAL A 84 10.18 -0.45 -12.30
N THR A 85 11.26 -1.06 -12.81
CA THR A 85 12.14 -1.91 -11.99
C THR A 85 12.83 -1.11 -10.87
N PHE A 86 13.34 0.08 -11.17
CA PHE A 86 13.96 0.95 -10.16
C PHE A 86 12.96 1.39 -9.08
N LEU A 87 11.78 1.87 -9.48
CA LEU A 87 10.70 2.23 -8.55
C LEU A 87 10.26 1.03 -7.70
N ASN A 88 10.25 -0.18 -8.28
CA ASN A 88 9.89 -1.38 -7.55
C ASN A 88 10.92 -1.73 -6.48
N VAL A 89 12.21 -1.73 -6.82
CA VAL A 89 13.28 -1.97 -5.84
C VAL A 89 13.23 -0.92 -4.72
N LEU A 90 13.04 0.34 -5.08
CA LEU A 90 12.89 1.42 -4.10
C LEU A 90 11.67 1.17 -3.20
N LEU A 91 10.50 0.91 -3.77
CA LEU A 91 9.28 0.59 -3.01
C LEU A 91 9.51 -0.55 -2.00
N LEU A 92 10.22 -1.61 -2.42
CA LEU A 92 10.51 -2.76 -1.57
C LEU A 92 11.43 -2.42 -0.40
N ILE A 93 12.40 -1.52 -0.61
CA ILE A 93 13.25 -1.00 0.46
C ILE A 93 12.41 -0.20 1.46
N LEU A 94 11.56 0.72 0.99
CA LEU A 94 10.69 1.50 1.87
C LEU A 94 9.80 0.57 2.71
N VAL A 95 9.09 -0.36 2.06
CA VAL A 95 8.20 -1.33 2.72
C VAL A 95 8.91 -2.22 3.75
N ALA A 96 10.18 -2.57 3.51
CA ALA A 96 10.96 -3.39 4.44
C ALA A 96 11.35 -2.62 5.72
N ILE A 97 11.49 -1.29 5.63
CA ILE A 97 11.92 -0.44 6.74
C ILE A 97 10.72 0.03 7.60
N ILE A 98 9.49 0.04 7.05
CA ILE A 98 8.24 0.41 7.74
C ILE A 98 8.11 -0.19 9.16
N PRO A 99 8.23 -1.52 9.38
CA PRO A 99 8.00 -2.09 10.71
C PRO A 99 9.01 -1.58 11.73
N TYR A 100 10.26 -1.43 11.31
CA TYR A 100 11.34 -0.95 12.17
C TYR A 100 11.13 0.52 12.56
N LEU A 101 10.86 1.39 11.59
CA LEU A 101 10.65 2.82 11.88
C LEU A 101 9.43 3.06 12.77
N PHE A 102 8.37 2.28 12.56
CA PHE A 102 7.18 2.38 13.40
C PHE A 102 7.45 1.94 14.84
N ASP A 103 8.13 0.79 15.02
CA ASP A 103 8.52 0.27 16.32
C ASP A 103 9.36 1.31 17.09
N GLN A 104 10.35 1.93 16.43
CA GLN A 104 11.16 2.97 17.04
C GLN A 104 10.39 4.25 17.37
N ALA A 105 9.40 4.63 16.56
CA ALA A 105 8.58 5.81 16.81
C ALA A 105 7.67 5.63 18.04
N VAL A 106 7.15 4.42 18.27
CA VAL A 106 6.15 4.16 19.30
C VAL A 106 6.73 3.50 20.56
N SER A 107 7.93 2.94 20.49
CA SER A 107 8.61 2.28 21.62
C SER A 107 8.74 3.18 22.84
N LEU A 108 8.17 2.76 23.96
CA LEU A 108 8.31 3.41 25.27
C LEU A 108 9.73 3.37 25.83
N TYR A 109 10.60 2.51 25.29
CA TYR A 109 11.98 2.40 25.73
C TYR A 109 12.87 3.50 25.13
N ASN A 110 12.41 4.17 24.09
CA ASN A 110 13.14 5.25 23.42
C ASN A 110 12.92 6.61 24.12
N THR A 111 13.90 7.51 23.97
CA THR A 111 13.74 8.89 24.45
C THR A 111 12.77 9.66 23.56
N ALA A 112 12.18 10.75 24.07
CA ALA A 112 11.26 11.58 23.28
C ALA A 112 11.90 12.13 21.98
N VAL A 113 13.21 12.42 22.01
CA VAL A 113 13.97 12.88 20.85
C VAL A 113 14.08 11.78 19.79
N ASP A 114 14.38 10.56 20.22
CA ASP A 114 14.50 9.41 19.32
C ASP A 114 13.15 9.04 18.71
N GLN A 115 12.07 9.10 19.50
CA GLN A 115 10.71 8.88 19.01
C GLN A 115 10.28 9.92 17.98
N ASP A 116 10.53 11.21 18.23
CA ASP A 116 10.19 12.26 17.26
C ASP A 116 11.00 12.08 15.96
N TYR A 117 12.31 11.82 16.05
CA TYR A 117 13.15 11.55 14.89
C TYR A 117 12.68 10.33 14.08
N ALA A 118 12.40 9.20 14.76
CA ALA A 118 11.88 8.00 14.12
C ALA A 118 10.51 8.24 13.48
N SER A 119 9.64 9.03 14.12
CA SER A 119 8.32 9.35 13.58
C SER A 119 8.38 10.26 12.33
N ILE A 120 9.38 11.15 12.24
CA ILE A 120 9.67 11.94 11.03
C ILE A 120 10.10 11.03 9.90
N LEU A 121 11.06 10.14 10.16
CA LEU A 121 11.53 9.17 9.16
C LEU A 121 10.40 8.24 8.70
N PHE A 122 9.57 7.77 9.62
CA PHE A 122 8.39 6.97 9.31
C PHE A 122 7.40 7.72 8.40
N ALA A 123 7.11 8.99 8.69
CA ALA A 123 6.20 9.79 7.87
C ALA A 123 6.75 9.98 6.45
N ILE A 124 8.06 10.20 6.30
CA ILE A 124 8.72 10.32 5.00
C ILE A 124 8.68 9.00 4.25
N ASP A 125 9.01 7.89 4.91
CA ASP A 125 8.96 6.55 4.33
C ASP A 125 7.54 6.21 3.86
N TYR A 126 6.54 6.41 4.72
CA TYR A 126 5.15 6.13 4.38
C TYR A 126 4.63 7.02 3.23
N ALA A 127 4.99 8.30 3.21
CA ALA A 127 4.68 9.20 2.11
C ALA A 127 5.36 8.74 0.81
N GLY A 128 6.63 8.31 0.89
CA GLY A 128 7.39 7.77 -0.24
C GLY A 128 6.76 6.51 -0.82
N THR A 129 6.31 5.57 0.02
CA THR A 129 5.57 4.37 -0.41
C THR A 129 4.31 4.77 -1.18
N LEU A 130 3.48 5.66 -0.62
CA LEU A 130 2.26 6.14 -1.26
C LEU A 130 2.53 6.87 -2.58
N LEU A 131 3.61 7.66 -2.63
CA LEU A 131 4.01 8.40 -3.82
C LEU A 131 4.44 7.46 -4.96
N ILE A 132 5.24 6.44 -4.65
CA ILE A 132 5.69 5.45 -5.64
C ILE A 132 4.48 4.65 -6.17
N LEU A 133 3.57 4.23 -5.29
CA LEU A 133 2.31 3.60 -5.69
C LEU A 133 1.46 4.52 -6.58
N ALA A 134 1.36 5.82 -6.25
CA ALA A 134 0.71 6.81 -7.11
C ALA A 134 1.40 6.93 -8.48
N GLY A 135 2.73 6.80 -8.49
CA GLY A 135 3.57 6.75 -9.69
C GLY A 135 3.24 5.56 -10.58
N PHE A 136 3.12 4.35 -10.02
CA PHE A 136 2.70 3.17 -10.77
C PHE A 136 1.30 3.35 -11.37
N ALA A 137 0.33 3.82 -10.58
CA ALA A 137 -1.00 4.14 -11.08
C ALA A 137 -0.98 5.20 -12.19
N HIS A 138 -0.05 6.17 -12.14
CA HIS A 138 0.13 7.16 -13.21
C HIS A 138 0.65 6.53 -14.49
N ILE A 139 1.69 5.70 -14.41
CA ILE A 139 2.31 5.03 -15.57
C ILE A 139 1.26 4.16 -16.27
N ILE A 140 0.52 3.35 -15.53
CA ILE A 140 -0.56 2.50 -16.05
C ILE A 140 -1.63 3.35 -16.75
N SER A 141 -2.03 4.46 -16.12
CA SER A 141 -3.00 5.38 -16.72
C SER A 141 -2.50 6.07 -18.01
N GLN A 142 -1.19 6.14 -18.25
CA GLN A 142 -0.65 6.66 -19.52
C GLN A 142 -0.65 5.59 -20.61
N GLU A 143 -0.26 4.35 -20.28
CA GLU A 143 -0.25 3.23 -21.23
C GLU A 143 -1.67 2.87 -21.69
N GLU A 144 -2.66 2.88 -20.80
CA GLU A 144 -4.06 2.59 -21.15
C GLU A 144 -4.66 3.63 -22.12
N LYS A 145 -4.24 4.89 -22.04
CA LYS A 145 -4.66 5.96 -22.97
C LYS A 145 -4.11 5.79 -24.38
N GLN A 146 -3.00 5.09 -24.54
CA GLN A 146 -2.48 4.77 -25.87
C GLN A 146 -3.27 3.63 -26.53
N LEU A 147 -4.13 2.90 -25.80
CA LEU A 147 -4.77 1.68 -26.27
C LEU A 147 -6.31 1.73 -26.29
N VAL A 148 -6.97 2.68 -25.61
CA VAL A 148 -8.45 2.72 -25.50
C VAL A 148 -9.03 4.14 -25.65
N ASP A 149 -10.04 4.27 -26.51
CA ASP A 149 -10.77 5.51 -26.81
C ASP A 149 -11.65 5.97 -25.61
N GLY A 150 -11.37 7.18 -25.12
CA GLY A 150 -12.31 8.14 -24.52
C GLY A 150 -13.07 7.81 -23.23
N ASP A 151 -13.86 6.74 -23.22
CA ASP A 151 -15.05 6.66 -22.34
C ASP A 151 -14.82 5.87 -21.03
N GLN A 152 -13.77 5.03 -20.97
CA GLN A 152 -13.36 4.32 -19.74
C GLN A 152 -12.33 5.12 -18.89
N MET A 153 -11.93 6.31 -19.34
CA MET A 153 -10.82 7.12 -18.80
C MET A 153 -11.05 7.77 -17.41
N VAL A 154 -12.25 7.66 -16.82
CA VAL A 154 -12.58 8.38 -15.57
C VAL A 154 -12.08 7.66 -14.31
N ARG A 155 -11.97 6.32 -14.35
CA ARG A 155 -11.56 5.50 -13.18
C ARG A 155 -10.08 5.64 -12.78
N PRO A 156 -9.09 5.52 -13.69
CA PRO A 156 -7.67 5.53 -13.29
C PRO A 156 -7.20 6.92 -12.81
N ARG A 157 -7.74 8.01 -13.38
CA ARG A 157 -7.46 9.40 -12.91
C ARG A 157 -7.87 9.64 -11.46
N ARG A 158 -8.97 9.05 -11.01
CA ARG A 158 -9.49 9.24 -9.64
C ARG A 158 -8.65 8.53 -8.59
N ILE A 159 -8.10 7.36 -8.92
CA ILE A 159 -7.20 6.60 -8.04
C ILE A 159 -5.88 7.36 -7.86
N ARG A 160 -5.31 7.85 -8.96
CA ARG A 160 -4.08 8.66 -8.94
C ARG A 160 -4.21 9.92 -8.07
N ASN A 161 -5.20 10.77 -8.34
CA ASN A 161 -5.37 12.02 -7.59
C ASN A 161 -5.63 11.75 -6.10
N ARG A 162 -6.26 10.61 -5.75
CA ARG A 162 -6.45 10.21 -4.36
C ARG A 162 -5.15 9.80 -3.70
N LEU A 163 -4.34 8.94 -4.32
CA LEU A 163 -3.05 8.53 -3.75
C LEU A 163 -2.14 9.74 -3.55
N THR A 164 -2.06 10.66 -4.52
CA THR A 164 -1.29 11.90 -4.38
C THR A 164 -1.82 12.79 -3.24
N LEU A 165 -3.14 12.92 -3.10
CA LEU A 165 -3.74 13.68 -2.00
C LEU A 165 -3.43 13.02 -0.64
N LEU A 166 -3.48 11.69 -0.56
CA LEU A 166 -3.10 10.94 0.64
C LEU A 166 -1.61 11.12 0.98
N THR A 167 -0.72 11.11 -0.01
CA THR A 167 0.70 11.45 0.18
C THR A 167 0.85 12.85 0.77
N ILE A 168 0.13 13.85 0.24
CA ILE A 168 0.18 15.23 0.75
C ILE A 168 -0.32 15.28 2.21
N ILE A 169 -1.37 14.54 2.55
CA ILE A 169 -1.87 14.44 3.94
C ILE A 169 -0.80 13.85 4.86
N ILE A 170 -0.10 12.79 4.45
CA ILE A 170 0.98 12.22 5.26
C ILE A 170 2.16 13.19 5.39
N LEU A 171 2.53 13.91 4.33
CA LEU A 171 3.57 14.94 4.44
C LEU A 171 3.14 16.10 5.34
N LEU A 172 1.86 16.48 5.32
CA LEU A 172 1.32 17.47 6.25
C LEU A 172 1.41 17.01 7.71
N SER A 173 1.45 15.70 7.98
CA SER A 173 1.66 15.18 9.35
C SER A 173 3.00 15.55 9.96
N LEU A 174 4.02 15.89 9.15
CA LEU A 174 5.31 16.41 9.62
C LEU A 174 5.17 17.76 10.35
N ALA A 175 4.16 18.55 10.00
CA ALA A 175 3.91 19.85 10.63
C ALA A 175 3.31 19.72 12.04
N VAL A 176 2.79 18.55 12.40
CA VAL A 176 2.22 18.27 13.72
C VAL A 176 3.33 17.76 14.63
N PRO A 177 3.63 18.32 15.81
CA PRO A 177 4.64 17.78 16.72
C PRO A 177 4.29 16.39 17.26
N TRP A 178 5.29 15.56 17.60
CA TRP A 178 5.05 14.26 18.24
C TRP A 178 4.44 14.39 19.64
N ASP A 179 4.76 15.46 20.35
CA ASP A 179 4.27 15.75 21.71
C ASP A 179 2.77 16.11 21.78
N TRP A 180 2.09 16.22 20.65
CA TRP A 180 0.65 16.42 20.63
C TRP A 180 -0.07 15.10 20.82
N PHE A 181 -0.72 14.96 21.98
CA PHE A 181 -1.53 13.80 22.32
C PHE A 181 -3.03 14.10 22.23
N PHE A 182 -3.78 13.12 21.72
CA PHE A 182 -5.23 13.08 21.77
C PHE A 182 -5.66 11.70 22.27
N LEU A 183 -6.49 11.65 23.33
CA LEU A 183 -6.87 10.40 24.00
C LEU A 183 -5.68 9.54 24.46
N GLY A 184 -4.55 10.16 24.81
CA GLY A 184 -3.33 9.47 25.21
C GLY A 184 -2.52 8.87 24.06
N VAL A 185 -2.88 9.18 22.81
CA VAL A 185 -2.21 8.69 21.59
C VAL A 185 -1.69 9.89 20.77
N PRO A 186 -0.46 9.86 20.23
CA PRO A 186 0.06 10.91 19.36
C PRO A 186 -0.88 11.25 18.20
N ILE A 187 -1.14 12.53 17.95
CA ILE A 187 -2.03 13.00 16.87
C ILE A 187 -1.55 12.52 15.49
N ARG A 188 -0.24 12.41 15.28
CA ARG A 188 0.36 11.89 14.04
C ARG A 188 -0.19 10.49 13.68
N LEU A 189 -0.41 9.61 14.66
CA LEU A 189 -0.94 8.27 14.41
C LEU A 189 -2.33 8.32 13.78
N PHE A 190 -3.22 9.21 14.23
CA PHE A 190 -4.54 9.38 13.63
C PHE A 190 -4.46 9.84 12.17
N ILE A 191 -3.50 10.69 11.82
CA ILE A 191 -3.28 11.13 10.44
C ILE A 191 -2.79 9.95 9.59
N TRP A 192 -1.93 9.10 10.13
CA TRP A 192 -1.43 7.92 9.42
C TRP A 192 -2.50 6.84 9.20
N TYR A 193 -3.62 6.86 9.94
CA TYR A 193 -4.79 6.02 9.64
C TYR A 193 -5.57 6.46 8.39
N VAL A 194 -5.46 7.73 7.97
CA VAL A 194 -6.29 8.30 6.90
C VAL A 194 -6.16 7.54 5.56
N PRO A 195 -4.96 7.21 5.06
CA PRO A 195 -4.83 6.47 3.80
C PRO A 195 -5.42 5.07 3.86
N ILE A 196 -5.26 4.40 5.00
CA ILE A 196 -5.81 3.06 5.26
C ILE A 196 -7.34 3.12 5.18
N VAL A 197 -7.96 3.97 6.00
CA VAL A 197 -9.42 4.10 6.07
C VAL A 197 -9.99 4.52 4.72
N SER A 198 -9.35 5.49 4.05
CA SER A 198 -9.76 5.94 2.71
C SER A 198 -9.72 4.82 1.67
N PHE A 199 -8.69 3.96 1.71
CA PHE A 199 -8.57 2.81 0.82
C PHE A 199 -9.67 1.78 1.06
N TRP A 200 -9.85 1.36 2.31
CA TRP A 200 -10.83 0.33 2.67
C TRP A 200 -12.28 0.80 2.46
N LEU A 201 -12.63 2.04 2.83
CA LEU A 201 -13.95 2.60 2.54
C LEU A 201 -14.25 2.64 1.04
N ASN A 202 -13.27 3.04 0.23
CA ASN A 202 -13.45 3.08 -1.22
C ASN A 202 -13.60 1.68 -1.82
N ARG A 203 -12.82 0.71 -1.33
CA ARG A 203 -12.92 -0.69 -1.75
C ARG A 203 -14.28 -1.30 -1.42
N LEU A 204 -14.78 -1.07 -0.20
CA LEU A 204 -16.11 -1.52 0.22
C LEU A 204 -17.22 -0.88 -0.62
N ARG A 205 -17.07 0.39 -1.00
CA ARG A 205 -18.05 1.10 -1.85
C ARG A 205 -18.04 0.65 -3.30
N THR A 206 -16.89 0.25 -3.85
CA THR A 206 -16.74 -0.17 -5.26
C THR A 206 -17.04 -1.64 -5.50
N ARG A 207 -16.99 -2.47 -4.45
CA ARG A 207 -17.47 -3.86 -4.45
C ARG A 207 -18.58 -4.00 -3.40
N PRO A 208 -19.81 -3.51 -3.65
CA PRO A 208 -20.92 -3.82 -2.77
C PRO A 208 -21.03 -5.34 -2.76
N PHE A 209 -20.97 -5.92 -1.56
CA PHE A 209 -21.20 -7.33 -1.30
C PHE A 209 -22.35 -7.83 -2.18
N GLY A 210 -22.08 -8.83 -3.02
CA GLY A 210 -22.92 -9.37 -4.10
C GLY A 210 -24.42 -9.10 -4.02
N LEU A 211 -24.84 -7.90 -4.42
CA LEU A 211 -26.21 -7.67 -4.85
C LEU A 211 -26.20 -7.75 -6.38
N PRO A 212 -26.79 -8.80 -6.98
CA PRO A 212 -26.94 -8.84 -8.42
C PRO A 212 -27.70 -7.59 -8.85
N SER A 213 -27.10 -6.82 -9.76
CA SER A 213 -27.82 -5.77 -10.47
C SER A 213 -28.96 -6.46 -11.21
N ILE A 214 -30.18 -6.26 -10.74
CA ILE A 214 -31.38 -6.66 -11.48
C ILE A 214 -31.27 -5.95 -12.83
N PRO A 215 -31.16 -6.68 -13.95
CA PRO A 215 -31.20 -6.06 -15.25
C PRO A 215 -32.54 -5.33 -15.34
N LYS A 216 -32.52 -4.05 -15.65
CA LYS A 216 -33.74 -3.36 -16.10
C LYS A 216 -34.14 -4.00 -17.42
N THR A 217 -34.93 -5.06 -17.35
CA THR A 217 -35.59 -5.64 -18.51
C THR A 217 -36.35 -4.51 -19.18
N SER A 218 -35.96 -4.27 -20.42
CA SER A 218 -36.59 -3.42 -21.42
C SER A 218 -38.11 -3.63 -21.44
N GLN A 219 -38.84 -2.79 -20.71
CA GLN A 219 -40.21 -2.44 -21.07
C GLN A 219 -40.14 -1.53 -22.29
N ASN A 220 -40.07 -2.12 -23.48
CA ASN A 220 -40.47 -1.49 -24.74
C ASN A 220 -40.51 -2.56 -25.84
N LEU A 221 -41.35 -3.56 -25.63
CA LEU A 221 -41.94 -4.33 -26.72
C LEU A 221 -43.37 -4.66 -26.27
N GLN A 222 -44.33 -4.19 -27.07
CA GLN A 222 -45.78 -4.26 -26.90
C GLN A 222 -46.43 -3.06 -26.18
N ARG A 223 -46.66 -1.98 -26.92
CA ARG A 223 -47.99 -1.66 -27.44
C ARG A 223 -47.90 -0.63 -28.56
#